data_AF-A0A6H1ZAX7-F1
#
_entry.id   AF-A0A6H1ZAX7-F1
#
_cell.length_a   1.000
_cell.length_b   1.000
_cell.length_c   1.000
_cell.angle_alpha   90.00
_cell.angle_beta   90.00
_cell.angle_gamma   90.00
#
_symmetry.space_group_name_H-M   'P 1'
#
loop_
_entity.id
_entity.type
_entity.pdbx_description
1 polymer ?
#
loop_
_entity_poly.entity_id
_entity_poly.type
_entity_poly.pdbx_seq_one_letter_code
_entity_poly.pdbx_strand_id
1 'polypeptide(L)'
;MNINEMYWLAGLLEGEGCFTIGNTQSPMISLGMNDKDIIEHAANLLGNLNIEEKTTSSGHTRYRISLNGKDAVSAMIALKPLMGERRQQRILEVLHITEGRPRSVPRNIIFPELESRELSREGE
;
A
#
# COMPACT_ATOMS: atom_id res chain seq x y z
N MET A 1 -0.12 7.84 -16.39
CA MET A 1 -1.58 7.83 -16.20
C MET A 1 -2.15 9.17 -16.64
N ASN A 2 -3.06 9.17 -17.61
CA ASN A 2 -3.83 10.35 -18.00
C ASN A 2 -5.07 10.53 -17.10
N ILE A 3 -5.81 11.63 -17.29
CA ILE A 3 -6.94 11.95 -16.40
C ILE A 3 -8.10 10.93 -16.49
N ASN A 4 -8.38 10.39 -17.67
CA ASN A 4 -9.46 9.41 -17.86
C ASN A 4 -9.11 8.08 -17.19
N GLU A 5 -7.86 7.64 -17.32
CA GLU A 5 -7.34 6.46 -16.62
C GLU A 5 -7.40 6.62 -15.10
N MET A 6 -7.13 7.84 -14.60
CA MET A 6 -7.22 8.14 -13.17
C MET A 6 -8.66 8.04 -12.65
N TYR A 7 -9.64 8.58 -13.38
CA TYR A 7 -11.06 8.44 -13.02
C TYR A 7 -11.55 7.00 -13.11
N TRP A 8 -11.12 6.26 -14.15
CA TRP A 8 -11.46 4.85 -14.29
C TRP A 8 -10.92 4.03 -13.12
N LEU A 9 -9.65 4.22 -12.77
CA LEU A 9 -9.02 3.54 -11.63
C LEU A 9 -9.68 3.92 -10.31
N ALA A 10 -10.05 5.20 -10.14
CA ALA A 10 -10.75 5.66 -8.94
C ALA A 10 -12.11 4.96 -8.76
N GLY A 11 -12.90 4.88 -9.84
CA GLY A 11 -14.19 4.18 -9.81
C GLY A 11 -14.04 2.70 -9.47
N LEU A 12 -13.04 2.03 -10.06
CA LEU A 12 -12.77 0.62 -9.76
C LEU A 12 -12.38 0.40 -8.29
N LEU A 13 -11.47 1.23 -7.76
CA LEU A 13 -11.00 1.11 -6.38
C LEU A 13 -12.04 1.56 -5.33
N GLU A 14 -13.02 2.38 -5.71
CA GLU A 14 -14.14 2.75 -4.83
C GLU A 14 -14.98 1.51 -4.48
N GLY A 15 -15.28 0.67 -5.47
CA GLY A 15 -16.06 -0.58 -5.29
C GLY A 15 -15.22 -1.73 -4.76
N GLU A 16 -14.13 -2.07 -5.46
CA GLU A 16 -13.39 -3.32 -5.26
C GLU A 16 -12.04 -3.14 -4.54
N GLY A 17 -11.60 -1.89 -4.37
CA GLY A 17 -10.32 -1.56 -3.75
C GLY A 17 -10.33 -1.73 -2.23
N CYS A 18 -9.18 -2.11 -1.69
CA CYS A 18 -8.90 -2.16 -0.26
C CYS A 18 -7.68 -1.30 0.07
N PHE A 19 -7.85 -0.43 1.06
CA PHE A 19 -6.84 0.50 1.55
C PHE A 19 -6.56 0.17 3.01
N THR A 20 -5.33 -0.23 3.32
CA THR A 20 -4.99 -0.74 4.65
C THR A 20 -3.52 -0.57 4.98
N ILE A 21 -3.15 -0.95 6.19
CA ILE A 21 -1.77 -1.24 6.60
C ILE A 21 -1.57 -2.75 6.42
N GLY A 22 -0.61 -3.15 5.59
CA GLY A 22 -0.24 -4.54 5.36
C GLY A 22 0.56 -5.13 6.52
N ASN A 23 0.84 -6.44 6.44
CA ASN A 23 1.49 -7.21 7.51
C ASN A 23 2.89 -6.70 7.90
N THR A 24 3.59 -6.06 6.98
CA THR A 24 4.89 -5.40 7.22
C THR A 24 4.73 -4.01 7.83
N GLN A 25 3.54 -3.68 8.34
CA GLN A 25 3.22 -2.39 8.93
C GLN A 25 3.38 -1.22 7.94
N SER A 26 3.24 -1.49 6.64
CA SER A 26 3.35 -0.52 5.55
C SER A 26 2.00 -0.27 4.87
N PRO A 27 1.74 0.93 4.33
CA PRO A 27 0.55 1.21 3.53
C PRO A 27 0.40 0.25 2.37
N MET A 28 -0.83 -0.16 2.10
CA MET A 28 -1.16 -1.11 1.06
C MET A 28 -2.47 -0.71 0.37
N ILE A 29 -2.43 -0.66 -0.96
CA ILE A 29 -3.63 -0.75 -1.81
C ILE A 29 -3.67 -2.17 -2.33
N SER A 30 -4.82 -2.83 -2.26
CA SER A 30 -5.04 -4.10 -2.94
C SER A 30 -6.36 -4.14 -3.68
N LEU A 31 -6.38 -4.89 -4.77
CA LEU A 31 -7.52 -5.09 -5.65
C LEU A 31 -7.51 -6.55 -6.09
N GLY A 32 -8.66 -7.22 -6.11
CA GLY A 32 -8.72 -8.58 -6.62
C GLY A 32 -10.10 -9.06 -7.04
N MET A 33 -10.18 -9.64 -8.24
CA MET A 33 -11.40 -10.08 -8.92
C MET A 33 -11.10 -11.28 -9.82
N ASN A 34 -12.10 -11.79 -10.53
CA ASN A 34 -11.94 -12.95 -11.42
C ASN A 34 -11.56 -12.55 -12.85
N ASP A 35 -11.78 -11.29 -13.23
CA ASP A 35 -11.45 -10.75 -14.55
C ASP A 35 -9.98 -10.34 -14.63
N LYS A 36 -9.19 -11.07 -15.41
CA LYS A 36 -7.74 -10.91 -15.50
C LYS A 36 -7.33 -9.61 -16.17
N ASP A 37 -7.99 -9.27 -17.27
CA ASP A 37 -7.73 -8.09 -18.10
C ASP A 37 -7.92 -6.79 -17.33
N ILE A 38 -8.95 -6.72 -16.48
CA ILE A 38 -9.18 -5.57 -15.59
C ILE A 38 -8.06 -5.43 -14.56
N ILE A 39 -7.60 -6.54 -13.97
CA ILE A 39 -6.48 -6.54 -13.03
C ILE A 39 -5.17 -6.15 -13.72
N GLU A 40 -4.92 -6.64 -14.94
CA GLU A 40 -3.76 -6.27 -15.75
C GLU A 40 -3.78 -4.78 -16.11
N HIS A 41 -4.95 -4.24 -16.47
CA HIS A 41 -5.08 -2.82 -16.75
C HIS A 41 -4.80 -1.98 -15.49
N ALA A 42 -5.40 -2.33 -14.35
CA ALA A 42 -5.15 -1.65 -13.07
C ALA A 42 -3.69 -1.76 -12.61
N ALA A 43 -3.05 -2.93 -12.79
CA ALA A 43 -1.63 -3.17 -12.53
C ALA A 43 -0.73 -2.20 -13.32
N ASN A 44 -0.99 -2.08 -14.61
CA ASN A 44 -0.27 -1.17 -15.50
C ASN A 44 -0.42 0.29 -15.05
N LEU A 45 -1.64 0.70 -14.68
CA LEU A 45 -1.91 2.05 -14.20
C LEU A 45 -1.22 2.35 -12.86
N LEU A 46 -1.22 1.39 -11.94
CA LEU A 46 -0.54 1.51 -10.63
C LEU A 46 0.98 1.33 -10.70
N GLY A 47 1.53 0.99 -11.88
CA GLY A 47 2.97 0.73 -12.06
C GLY A 47 3.45 -0.54 -11.35
N ASN A 48 2.56 -1.51 -11.09
CA ASN A 48 2.88 -2.75 -10.39
C ASN A 48 2.34 -3.97 -11.14
N LEU A 49 3.22 -4.67 -11.83
CA LEU A 49 2.90 -5.82 -12.67
C LEU A 49 2.88 -7.16 -11.91
N ASN A 50 3.08 -7.15 -10.60
CA ASN A 50 3.03 -8.35 -9.78
C ASN A 50 1.57 -8.74 -9.51
N ILE A 51 1.01 -9.56 -10.41
CA ILE A 51 -0.33 -10.11 -10.30
C ILE A 51 -0.26 -11.49 -9.66
N GLU A 52 -0.87 -11.64 -8.50
CA GLU A 52 -1.10 -12.92 -7.84
C GLU A 52 -2.28 -13.63 -8.50
N GLU A 53 -2.09 -14.91 -8.86
CA GLU A 53 -3.13 -15.78 -9.37
C GLU A 53 -3.40 -16.91 -8.36
N LYS A 54 -4.66 -17.12 -7.99
CA LYS A 54 -5.04 -18.18 -7.05
C LYS A 54 -6.35 -18.83 -7.46
N THR A 55 -6.33 -20.15 -7.61
CA THR A 55 -7.55 -20.95 -7.74
C THR A 55 -8.23 -21.10 -6.37
N THR A 56 -9.51 -20.76 -6.30
CA THR A 56 -10.34 -20.92 -5.11
C THR A 56 -10.74 -22.38 -4.92
N SER A 57 -11.23 -22.72 -3.72
CA SER A 57 -11.79 -24.06 -3.44
C SER A 57 -13.00 -24.40 -4.32
N SER A 58 -13.70 -23.39 -4.85
CA SER A 58 -14.79 -23.54 -5.83
C SER A 58 -14.31 -23.72 -7.27
N GLY A 59 -12.99 -23.77 -7.52
CA GLY A 59 -12.40 -23.97 -8.85
C GLY A 59 -12.32 -22.70 -9.71
N HIS A 60 -12.70 -21.54 -9.19
CA HIS A 60 -12.57 -20.27 -9.90
C HIS A 60 -11.17 -19.69 -9.72
N THR A 61 -10.61 -19.09 -10.77
CA THR A 61 -9.37 -18.33 -10.66
C THR A 61 -9.66 -16.91 -10.21
N ARG A 62 -8.93 -16.45 -9.20
CA ARG A 62 -8.95 -15.07 -8.73
C ARG A 62 -7.58 -14.43 -8.94
N TYR A 63 -7.60 -13.22 -9.50
CA TYR A 63 -6.43 -12.39 -9.73
C TYR A 63 -6.38 -11.28 -8.69
N ARG A 64 -5.19 -10.94 -8.22
CA ARG A 64 -5.00 -9.89 -7.22
C ARG A 64 -3.73 -9.10 -7.47
N ILE A 65 -3.78 -7.79 -7.22
CA ILE A 65 -2.61 -6.92 -7.18
C ILE A 65 -2.50 -6.25 -5.82
N SER A 66 -1.27 -5.93 -5.41
CA SER A 66 -1.03 -5.14 -4.21
C SER A 66 0.12 -4.16 -4.35
N LEU A 67 -0.18 -2.87 -4.22
CA LEU A 67 0.82 -1.80 -4.17
C LEU A 67 1.12 -1.49 -2.70
N ASN A 68 2.40 -1.39 -2.32
CA ASN A 68 2.81 -1.25 -0.92
C ASN A 68 3.73 -0.04 -0.70
N GLY A 69 3.87 0.39 0.55
CA GLY A 69 4.86 1.36 0.97
C GLY A 69 4.68 2.75 0.34
N LYS A 70 5.78 3.33 -0.15
CA LYS A 70 5.81 4.70 -0.68
C LYS A 70 4.92 4.86 -1.91
N ASP A 71 4.91 3.88 -2.81
CA ASP A 71 4.11 3.96 -4.03
C ASP A 71 2.62 3.90 -3.70
N ALA A 72 2.24 3.09 -2.71
CA ALA A 72 0.88 3.08 -2.18
C ALA A 72 0.48 4.43 -1.58
N VAL A 73 1.37 5.09 -0.83
CA VAL A 73 1.14 6.44 -0.30
C VAL A 73 0.92 7.45 -1.43
N SER A 74 1.79 7.45 -2.44
CA SER A 74 1.67 8.35 -3.60
C SER A 74 0.35 8.15 -4.35
N ALA A 75 -0.04 6.90 -4.60
CA ALA A 75 -1.31 6.57 -5.23
C ALA A 75 -2.51 6.98 -4.36
N MET A 76 -2.46 6.74 -3.05
CA MET A 76 -3.51 7.14 -2.11
C MET A 76 -3.73 8.66 -2.10
N ILE A 77 -2.66 9.45 -2.10
CA ILE A 77 -2.74 10.93 -2.15
C ILE A 77 -3.39 11.39 -3.44
N ALA A 78 -2.97 10.83 -4.59
CA ALA A 78 -3.50 11.20 -5.90
C ALA A 78 -4.99 10.83 -6.06
N LEU A 79 -5.38 9.65 -5.55
CA LEU A 79 -6.74 9.13 -5.70
C LEU A 79 -7.74 9.72 -4.71
N LYS A 80 -7.32 10.05 -3.48
CA LYS A 80 -8.19 10.55 -2.40
C LYS A 80 -9.22 11.60 -2.86
N PRO A 81 -8.87 12.70 -3.57
CA PRO A 81 -9.86 13.72 -3.93
C PRO A 81 -10.97 13.20 -4.87
N LEU A 82 -10.78 12.05 -5.51
CA LEU A 82 -11.74 11.45 -6.43
C LEU A 82 -12.65 10.40 -5.75
N MET A 83 -12.36 10.06 -4.50
CA MET A 83 -13.03 8.98 -3.77
C MET A 83 -14.26 9.48 -3.00
N GLY A 84 -15.19 8.59 -2.68
CA GLY A 84 -16.29 8.88 -1.77
C GLY A 84 -15.82 9.08 -0.33
N GLU A 85 -16.62 9.77 0.50
CA GLU A 85 -16.25 10.18 1.86
C GLU A 85 -15.69 9.04 2.73
N ARG A 86 -16.38 7.89 2.73
CA ARG A 86 -15.96 6.69 3.48
C ARG A 86 -14.54 6.26 3.10
N ARG A 87 -14.22 6.32 1.81
CA ARG A 87 -12.94 5.86 1.30
C ARG A 87 -11.84 6.91 1.50
N GLN A 88 -12.19 8.19 1.42
CA GLN A 88 -11.30 9.28 1.83
C GLN A 88 -10.88 9.17 3.29
N GLN A 89 -11.83 8.92 4.20
CA GLN A 89 -11.56 8.71 5.62
C GLN A 89 -10.60 7.53 5.83
N ARG A 90 -10.86 6.41 5.16
CA ARG A 90 -9.98 5.23 5.26
C ARG A 90 -8.57 5.52 4.78
N ILE A 91 -8.41 6.27 3.68
CA ILE A 91 -7.10 6.69 3.19
C ILE A 91 -6.38 7.57 4.22
N LEU A 92 -7.09 8.54 4.81
CA LEU A 92 -6.52 9.42 5.83
C LEU A 92 -6.02 8.65 7.05
N GLU A 93 -6.78 7.66 7.54
CA GLU A 93 -6.34 6.78 8.63
C GLU A 93 -5.02 6.07 8.31
N VAL A 94 -4.92 5.48 7.11
CA VAL A 94 -3.72 4.76 6.68
C VAL A 94 -2.52 5.69 6.57
N LEU A 95 -2.71 6.89 6.00
CA LEU A 95 -1.66 7.90 5.89
C LEU A 95 -1.19 8.38 7.27
N HIS A 96 -2.13 8.66 8.19
CA HIS A 96 -1.83 9.10 9.55
C HIS A 96 -0.98 8.06 10.32
N ILE A 97 -1.36 6.77 10.24
CA ILE A 97 -0.58 5.68 10.84
C ILE A 97 0.85 5.62 10.27
N THR A 98 1.03 6.00 9.01
CA THR A 98 2.32 5.94 8.31
C THR A 98 3.23 7.09 8.71
N GLU A 99 2.69 8.30 8.81
CA GLU A 99 3.43 9.50 9.22
C GLU A 99 3.97 9.38 10.65
N GLY A 100 3.18 8.78 11.56
CA GLY A 100 3.59 8.57 12.95
C GLY A 100 4.66 7.49 13.16
N ARG A 101 5.15 6.85 12.09
CA ARG A 101 6.16 5.78 12.19
C ARG A 101 7.52 6.26 11.68
N PRO A 102 8.59 6.19 12.50
CA PRO A 102 9.94 6.33 11.96
C PRO A 102 10.14 5.26 10.90
N ARG A 103 10.68 5.65 9.73
CA ARG A 103 10.93 4.71 8.63
C ARG A 103 11.74 3.54 9.18
N SER A 104 11.16 2.35 9.17
CA SER A 104 11.82 1.14 9.64
C SER A 104 13.10 0.95 8.82
N VAL A 105 14.21 1.11 9.52
CA VAL A 105 15.55 0.80 9.02
C VAL A 105 15.55 -0.68 8.63
N PRO A 106 16.14 -1.09 7.49
CA PRO A 106 16.20 -2.49 7.12
C PRO A 106 16.75 -3.32 8.27
N ARG A 107 16.16 -4.49 8.51
CA ARG A 107 16.51 -5.41 9.62
C ARG A 107 17.99 -5.87 9.61
N ASN A 108 18.75 -5.51 8.58
CA ASN A 108 20.16 -5.82 8.39
C ASN A 108 21.11 -4.62 8.57
N ILE A 109 20.63 -3.44 9.01
CA ILE A 109 21.53 -2.35 9.37
C ILE A 109 21.87 -2.48 10.86
N ILE A 110 23.00 -3.11 11.15
CA ILE A 110 23.67 -2.97 12.44
C ILE A 110 24.03 -1.48 12.57
N PHE A 111 23.47 -0.77 13.55
CA PHE A 111 23.92 0.55 13.93
C PHE A 111 25.12 0.39 14.88
N PRO A 112 26.36 0.68 14.46
CA PRO A 112 27.52 0.54 15.33
C PRO A 112 27.60 1.62 16.42
N GLU A 113 26.73 2.64 16.37
CA GLU A 113 26.91 3.91 17.07
C GLU A 113 26.06 4.08 18.34
N LEU A 114 25.32 3.05 18.78
CA LEU A 114 24.47 3.16 19.99
C LEU A 114 24.97 2.39 21.21
N GLU A 115 26.15 1.76 21.14
CA GLU A 115 26.72 1.02 22.28
C GLU A 115 27.66 1.87 23.17
N SER A 116 27.97 3.11 22.79
CA SER A 116 28.97 3.94 23.48
C SER A 116 28.40 5.09 24.34
N ARG A 117 27.08 5.14 24.57
CA ARG A 117 26.46 6.22 25.37
C ARG A 117 25.95 5.82 26.77
N GLU A 118 26.06 4.56 27.18
CA GLU A 118 25.67 4.13 28.53
C GLU A 118 26.83 3.89 29.51
N LEU A 119 28.09 4.15 29.13
CA LEU A 119 29.27 3.92 30.00
C LEU A 119 30.01 5.19 30.45
N SER A 120 29.36 6.36 30.44
CA SER A 120 29.97 7.61 30.94
C SER A 120 29.11 8.34 31.97
N ARG A 121 28.18 7.66 32.63
CA ARG A 121 27.39 8.20 33.76
C ARG A 121 27.44 7.30 34.99
N GLU A 122 28.62 6.83 35.36
CA GLU A 122 28.93 6.48 36.74
C GLU A 122 30.38 6.94 36.99
N GLY A 123 30.52 8.09 37.66
CA GLY A 123 31.82 8.69 37.91
C GLY A 123 31.71 10.18 38.22
N GLU A 124 31.05 10.51 39.34
CA GLU A 124 31.46 11.53 40.32
C GLU A 124 30.46 11.57 41.49
#